data_AF-B8MG74-F1
#
_entry.id   AF-B8MG74-F1
#
_cell.length_a   1.000
_cell.length_b   1.000
_cell.length_c   1.000
_cell.angle_alpha   90.00
_cell.angle_beta   90.00
_cell.angle_gamma   90.00
#
_symmetry.space_group_name_H-M   'P 1'
#
loop_
_entity.id
_entity.type
_entity.pdbx_description
1 polymer ?
#
loop_
_entity_poly.entity_id
_entity_poly.type
_entity_poly.pdbx_seq_one_letter_code
_entity_poly.pdbx_strand_id
1 'polypeptide(L)'
;MAAIDHAAFSDEMSVEIAAPLPQSSGQNAVKDITFGSIAGIAGKYIEYPFDTVKVRLQSQPHGVPLRYAGPLDCFRQSIQSDGFRSLYRGISAPLAGAAVENSSLFFSYRIAKNILQSTFYTSTEPLPFSGLLISGAASGAFTSVLLTPIELVKCKMQVPCRTATVKPGPLKIIATVIRHHGVFGLWRGQMGTLIRESGGSAAWFGSYEAVSAVFRKSAHLDSSSESTAPLAIWQQMLAGAAAGISYNFIFYPADTIKSRMQTEEISALSSGNRSFWTVGKTVWQHEGLKGLYRGCGITVARSAPSSAFIFSIYEGLSHSGPPLLLHDHTNGQPLSTLFILHLHYNQSLQKQQNKMAAHTLSETELQTISQKAIQAKEKAYCPYSKFRVGACIITTTGEYIFGANIENASYPVGICAERVAFGNALMQGHKSFKAIAVATDIKPGASPCGMCRQFMREFTPPSFPIYMYDKDGEYKIATIGDLLPDSFGPDDLA
;
A
#
# COMPACT_ATOMS: atom_id res chain seq x y z
N MET A 1 20.10 -32.43 -17.66
CA MET A 1 19.01 -32.68 -18.62
C MET A 1 17.74 -32.96 -17.81
N ALA A 2 16.72 -32.12 -17.76
CA ALA A 2 16.45 -30.88 -18.49
C ALA A 2 16.43 -29.69 -17.53
N ALA A 3 17.09 -28.61 -17.95
CA ALA A 3 16.95 -27.28 -17.38
C ALA A 3 15.59 -26.73 -17.77
N ILE A 4 14.85 -26.16 -16.83
CA ILE A 4 13.68 -25.32 -17.11
C ILE A 4 13.92 -24.01 -16.38
N ASP A 5 14.03 -22.96 -17.18
CA ASP A 5 14.34 -21.59 -16.80
C ASP A 5 13.27 -21.02 -15.86
N HIS A 6 13.63 -20.76 -14.61
CA HIS A 6 12.84 -19.99 -13.66
C HIS A 6 13.30 -18.53 -13.64
N ALA A 7 13.00 -17.80 -14.72
CA ALA A 7 13.23 -16.36 -14.83
C ALA A 7 11.88 -15.65 -15.07
N ALA A 8 11.19 -15.27 -13.99
CA ALA A 8 10.17 -14.21 -13.89
C ALA A 8 9.30 -14.45 -12.64
N PHE A 9 9.82 -14.21 -11.43
CA PHE A 9 9.02 -14.39 -10.21
C PHE A 9 9.49 -13.47 -9.09
N SER A 10 9.55 -12.16 -9.33
CA SER A 10 10.01 -11.21 -8.30
C SER A 10 9.14 -9.96 -8.10
N ASP A 11 7.98 -9.82 -8.76
CA ASP A 11 7.19 -8.56 -8.67
C ASP A 11 5.68 -8.67 -8.35
N GLU A 12 5.13 -9.85 -8.03
CA GLU A 12 3.67 -10.01 -7.84
C GLU A 12 3.19 -10.32 -6.40
N MET A 13 3.98 -10.08 -5.36
CA MET A 13 3.58 -10.40 -3.97
C MET A 13 3.28 -9.16 -3.11
N SER A 14 2.35 -8.34 -3.60
CA SER A 14 1.64 -7.30 -2.84
C SER A 14 0.16 -7.33 -3.21
N VAL A 15 -0.62 -8.19 -2.55
CA VAL A 15 -2.08 -8.07 -2.52
C VAL A 15 -2.36 -6.89 -1.58
N GLU A 16 -2.77 -5.70 -1.99
CA GLU A 16 -3.54 -5.27 -3.15
C GLU A 16 -2.97 -3.90 -3.63
N ILE A 17 -2.16 -3.91 -4.69
CA ILE A 17 -1.87 -2.70 -5.48
C ILE A 17 -2.23 -3.07 -6.91
N ALA A 18 -3.01 -2.20 -7.56
CA ALA A 18 -3.35 -2.28 -8.96
C ALA A 18 -2.13 -2.71 -9.82
N ALA A 19 -2.38 -3.57 -10.80
CA ALA A 19 -1.39 -4.06 -11.75
C ALA A 19 -0.44 -2.93 -12.22
N PRO A 20 0.89 -3.18 -12.36
CA PRO A 20 1.80 -2.18 -12.88
C PRO A 20 1.55 -1.99 -14.38
N LEU A 21 0.65 -1.06 -14.70
CA LEU A 21 0.42 -0.50 -16.03
C LEU A 21 0.93 0.96 -16.05
N PRO A 22 1.31 1.47 -17.23
CA PRO A 22 2.57 2.20 -17.46
C PRO A 22 2.68 3.58 -16.80
N GLN A 23 3.94 3.95 -16.54
CA GLN A 23 4.44 5.15 -15.86
C GLN A 23 3.63 6.44 -16.08
N SER A 24 2.72 6.71 -15.16
CA SER A 24 2.23 8.05 -14.76
C SER A 24 2.29 8.17 -13.22
N SER A 25 3.41 7.70 -12.68
CA SER A 25 3.54 6.98 -11.41
C SER A 25 3.19 7.72 -10.11
N GLY A 26 3.04 9.05 -10.12
CA GLY A 26 2.67 9.79 -8.91
C GLY A 26 1.17 9.84 -8.66
N GLN A 27 0.39 10.22 -9.69
CA GLN A 27 -1.04 10.43 -9.55
C GLN A 27 -1.82 9.12 -9.40
N ASN A 28 -1.38 8.05 -10.08
CA ASN A 28 -2.00 6.73 -9.92
C ASN A 28 -1.63 6.10 -8.57
N ALA A 29 -0.38 6.22 -8.11
CA ALA A 29 0.00 5.74 -6.78
C ALA A 29 -0.76 6.48 -5.66
N VAL A 30 -0.92 7.80 -5.77
CA VAL A 30 -1.72 8.57 -4.80
C VAL A 30 -3.19 8.15 -4.85
N LYS A 31 -3.75 7.90 -6.05
CA LYS A 31 -5.12 7.39 -6.20
C LYS A 31 -5.28 6.01 -5.57
N ASP A 32 -4.39 5.07 -5.86
CA ASP A 32 -4.44 3.71 -5.33
C ASP A 32 -4.28 3.69 -3.81
N ILE A 33 -3.37 4.51 -3.26
CA ILE A 33 -3.21 4.68 -1.82
C ILE A 33 -4.48 5.29 -1.20
N THR A 34 -5.10 6.27 -1.85
CA THR A 34 -6.31 6.94 -1.36
C THR A 34 -7.51 5.99 -1.39
N PHE A 35 -7.71 5.29 -2.50
CA PHE A 35 -8.81 4.34 -2.67
C PHE A 35 -8.63 3.12 -1.76
N GLY A 36 -7.43 2.58 -1.66
CA GLY A 36 -7.08 1.52 -0.71
C GLY A 36 -7.31 1.95 0.75
N SER A 37 -6.96 3.19 1.09
CA SER A 37 -7.21 3.74 2.44
C SER A 37 -8.70 3.90 2.74
N ILE A 38 -9.49 4.42 1.78
CA ILE A 38 -10.95 4.57 1.94
C ILE A 38 -11.61 3.19 2.06
N ALA A 39 -11.24 2.23 1.19
CA ALA A 39 -11.74 0.87 1.22
C ALA A 39 -11.39 0.18 2.55
N GLY A 40 -10.15 0.33 3.04
CA GLY A 40 -9.71 -0.20 4.32
C GLY A 40 -10.46 0.40 5.51
N ILE A 41 -10.70 1.71 5.53
CA ILE A 41 -11.49 2.38 6.57
C ILE A 41 -12.94 1.86 6.55
N ALA A 42 -13.57 1.85 5.37
CA ALA A 42 -14.95 1.38 5.21
C ALA A 42 -15.09 -0.09 5.62
N GLY A 43 -14.15 -0.95 5.22
CA GLY A 43 -14.05 -2.34 5.66
C GLY A 43 -14.00 -2.44 7.19
N LYS A 44 -13.18 -1.61 7.86
CA LYS A 44 -13.14 -1.59 9.33
C LYS A 44 -14.48 -1.20 9.95
N TYR A 45 -15.23 -0.26 9.40
CA TYR A 45 -16.58 0.07 9.90
C TYR A 45 -17.57 -1.11 9.78
N ILE A 46 -17.42 -1.95 8.75
CA ILE A 46 -18.26 -3.14 8.57
C ILE A 46 -17.83 -4.26 9.52
N GLU A 47 -16.51 -4.46 9.72
CA GLU A 47 -15.96 -5.50 10.60
C GLU A 47 -16.18 -5.22 12.08
N TYR A 48 -16.16 -3.93 12.48
CA TYR A 48 -16.03 -3.54 13.87
C TYR A 48 -17.12 -4.08 14.82
N PRO A 49 -18.41 -4.16 14.44
CA PRO A 49 -19.44 -4.79 15.27
C PRO A 49 -19.15 -6.26 15.62
N PHE A 50 -18.60 -7.02 14.67
CA PHE A 50 -18.23 -8.43 14.87
C PHE A 50 -17.04 -8.55 15.84
N ASP A 51 -16.06 -7.66 15.71
CA ASP A 51 -14.92 -7.55 16.63
C ASP A 51 -15.37 -7.23 18.07
N THR A 52 -16.31 -6.30 18.22
CA THR A 52 -16.87 -5.95 19.54
C THR A 52 -17.56 -7.15 20.18
N VAL A 53 -18.35 -7.92 19.42
CA VAL A 53 -19.01 -9.14 19.93
C VAL A 53 -18.00 -10.23 20.28
N LYS A 54 -16.97 -10.42 19.46
CA LYS A 54 -15.87 -11.35 19.74
C LYS A 54 -15.21 -11.04 21.09
N VAL A 55 -14.78 -9.79 21.31
CA VAL A 55 -14.11 -9.41 22.56
C VAL A 55 -15.04 -9.58 23.76
N ARG A 56 -16.31 -9.18 23.64
CA ARG A 56 -17.31 -9.40 24.70
C ARG A 56 -17.51 -10.87 25.05
N LEU A 57 -17.43 -11.77 24.05
CA LEU A 57 -17.53 -13.21 24.28
C LEU A 57 -16.28 -13.79 24.96
N GLN A 58 -15.08 -13.28 24.61
CA GLN A 58 -13.79 -13.73 25.15
C GLN A 58 -13.53 -13.24 26.59
N SER A 59 -14.04 -12.05 26.94
CA SER A 59 -13.82 -11.38 28.24
C SER A 59 -14.82 -11.73 29.34
N GLN A 60 -15.61 -12.80 29.17
CA GLN A 60 -16.59 -13.17 30.20
C GLN A 60 -15.89 -13.70 31.47
N PRO A 61 -16.28 -13.21 32.67
CA PRO A 61 -15.64 -13.60 33.93
C PRO A 61 -15.90 -15.05 34.34
N HIS A 62 -14.93 -15.65 35.03
CA HIS A 62 -14.98 -17.03 35.53
C HIS A 62 -15.88 -17.18 36.76
N GLY A 63 -16.50 -18.35 36.90
CA GLY A 63 -17.23 -18.74 38.11
C GLY A 63 -18.65 -18.16 38.24
N VAL A 64 -19.08 -17.33 37.29
CA VAL A 64 -20.47 -16.85 37.17
C VAL A 64 -21.13 -17.43 35.93
N PRO A 65 -22.47 -17.58 35.91
CA PRO A 65 -23.18 -18.04 34.72
C PRO A 65 -22.84 -17.16 33.51
N LEU A 66 -22.69 -17.80 32.35
CA LEU A 66 -22.32 -17.13 31.11
C LEU A 66 -23.33 -16.02 30.79
N ARG A 67 -22.84 -14.79 30.66
CA ARG A 67 -23.68 -13.62 30.32
C ARG A 67 -24.23 -13.73 28.90
N TYR A 68 -23.43 -14.30 28.00
CA TYR A 68 -23.80 -14.50 26.60
C TYR A 68 -23.68 -15.98 26.24
N ALA A 69 -24.81 -16.58 25.86
CA ALA A 69 -24.87 -17.97 25.40
C ALA A 69 -24.19 -18.15 24.04
N GLY A 70 -24.16 -17.11 23.21
CA GLY A 70 -23.52 -17.11 21.91
C GLY A 70 -23.40 -15.74 21.25
N PRO A 71 -22.88 -15.67 20.01
CA PRO A 71 -22.69 -14.41 19.29
C PRO A 71 -23.98 -13.64 18.99
N LEU A 72 -25.04 -14.35 18.57
CA LEU A 72 -26.34 -13.73 18.27
C LEU A 72 -27.02 -13.17 19.51
N ASP A 73 -26.91 -13.90 20.63
CA ASP A 73 -27.40 -13.45 21.94
C ASP A 73 -26.64 -12.21 22.42
N CYS A 74 -25.30 -12.19 22.27
CA CYS A 74 -24.49 -11.01 22.54
C CYS A 74 -24.89 -9.81 21.68
N PHE A 75 -25.11 -9.99 20.37
CA PHE A 75 -25.61 -8.92 19.49
C PHE A 75 -26.95 -8.37 19.97
N ARG A 76 -27.92 -9.26 20.22
CA ARG A 76 -29.26 -8.88 20.66
C ARG A 76 -29.22 -8.09 21.97
N GLN A 77 -28.55 -8.62 22.99
CA GLN A 77 -28.42 -7.96 24.29
C GLN A 77 -27.68 -6.62 24.18
N SER A 78 -26.68 -6.52 23.31
CA SER A 78 -25.89 -5.29 23.10
C SER A 78 -26.76 -4.17 22.50
N ILE A 79 -27.60 -4.50 21.52
CA ILE A 79 -28.51 -3.55 20.88
C ILE A 79 -29.63 -3.15 21.85
N GLN A 80 -30.17 -4.10 22.62
CA GLN A 80 -31.25 -3.83 23.57
C GLN A 80 -30.83 -2.99 24.78
N SER A 81 -29.58 -3.10 25.23
CA SER A 81 -29.10 -2.41 26.44
C SER A 81 -28.56 -1.00 26.18
N ASP A 82 -27.71 -0.83 25.16
CA ASP A 82 -26.98 0.42 24.90
C ASP A 82 -27.24 0.97 23.48
N GLY A 83 -28.10 0.33 22.68
CA GLY A 83 -28.37 0.68 21.29
C GLY A 83 -27.23 0.33 20.32
N PHE A 84 -27.46 0.62 19.03
CA PHE A 84 -26.52 0.29 17.95
C PHE A 84 -25.14 0.98 18.10
N ARG A 85 -25.11 2.20 18.67
CA ARG A 85 -23.87 2.95 18.94
C ARG A 85 -22.92 2.22 19.90
N SER A 86 -23.42 1.30 20.73
CA SER A 86 -22.59 0.48 21.62
C SER A 86 -21.58 -0.39 20.89
N LEU A 87 -21.95 -0.89 19.70
CA LEU A 87 -21.13 -1.79 18.90
C LEU A 87 -19.94 -1.07 18.25
N TYR A 88 -20.06 0.25 18.05
CA TYR A 88 -19.05 1.12 17.44
C TYR A 88 -18.16 1.86 18.43
N ARG A 89 -18.33 1.58 19.72
CA ARG A 89 -17.60 2.27 20.77
C ARG A 89 -16.14 1.82 20.81
N GLY A 90 -15.24 2.78 20.53
CA GLY A 90 -13.79 2.57 20.58
C GLY A 90 -13.15 2.28 19.23
N ILE A 91 -13.86 2.53 18.12
CA ILE A 91 -13.39 2.29 16.75
C ILE A 91 -12.13 3.08 16.37
N SER A 92 -11.87 4.21 17.04
CA SER A 92 -10.68 5.05 16.80
C SER A 92 -9.37 4.30 17.09
N ALA A 93 -9.32 3.43 18.11
CA ALA A 93 -8.13 2.67 18.44
C ALA A 93 -7.78 1.63 17.35
N PRO A 94 -8.70 0.77 16.87
CA PRO A 94 -8.42 -0.12 15.74
C PRO A 94 -8.15 0.60 14.41
N LEU A 95 -8.76 1.76 14.14
CA LEU A 95 -8.42 2.55 12.95
C LEU A 95 -6.96 3.03 12.99
N ALA A 96 -6.53 3.56 14.14
CA ALA A 96 -5.12 3.91 14.36
C ALA A 96 -4.21 2.67 14.32
N GLY A 97 -4.66 1.56 14.89
CA GLY A 97 -3.97 0.27 14.87
C GLY A 97 -3.71 -0.23 13.46
N ALA A 98 -4.72 -0.23 12.59
CA ALA A 98 -4.60 -0.66 11.20
C ALA A 98 -3.62 0.23 10.40
N ALA A 99 -3.64 1.54 10.63
CA ALA A 99 -2.69 2.45 9.99
C ALA A 99 -1.24 2.17 10.42
N VAL A 100 -1.02 1.93 11.72
CA VAL A 100 0.30 1.58 12.27
C VAL A 100 0.74 0.21 11.77
N GLU A 101 -0.15 -0.79 11.80
CA GLU A 101 0.09 -2.16 11.35
C GLU A 101 0.59 -2.19 9.91
N ASN A 102 -0.16 -1.60 8.98
CA ASN A 102 0.21 -1.60 7.56
C ASN A 102 1.53 -0.87 7.34
N SER A 103 1.71 0.31 7.93
CA SER A 103 2.93 1.11 7.78
C SER A 103 4.16 0.38 8.32
N SER A 104 4.04 -0.21 9.52
CA SER A 104 5.15 -0.93 10.15
C SER A 104 5.46 -2.24 9.46
N LEU A 105 4.44 -2.95 8.98
CA LEU A 105 4.60 -4.22 8.26
C LEU A 105 5.40 -4.01 6.98
N PHE A 106 5.02 -3.07 6.12
CA PHE A 106 5.77 -2.79 4.88
C PHE A 106 7.21 -2.35 5.15
N PHE A 107 7.39 -1.43 6.10
CA PHE A 107 8.71 -0.93 6.47
C PHE A 107 9.64 -2.05 6.98
N SER A 108 9.16 -2.82 7.97
CA SER A 108 9.95 -3.88 8.60
C SER A 108 10.13 -5.10 7.69
N TYR A 109 9.14 -5.41 6.85
CA TYR A 109 9.23 -6.47 5.85
C TYR A 109 10.33 -6.19 4.83
N ARG A 110 10.41 -4.96 4.31
CA ARG A 110 11.46 -4.54 3.37
C ARG A 110 12.84 -4.67 4.00
N ILE A 111 13.00 -4.23 5.24
CA ILE A 111 14.27 -4.34 5.96
C ILE A 111 14.63 -5.81 6.20
N ALA A 112 13.69 -6.62 6.70
CA ALA A 112 13.92 -8.04 6.96
C ALA A 112 14.30 -8.80 5.69
N LYS A 113 13.59 -8.53 4.58
CA LYS A 113 13.88 -9.11 3.26
C LYS A 113 15.29 -8.74 2.79
N ASN A 114 15.64 -7.45 2.84
CA ASN A 114 16.96 -6.97 2.41
C ASN A 114 18.11 -7.60 3.23
N ILE A 115 17.94 -7.71 4.56
CA ILE A 115 18.93 -8.33 5.44
C ILE A 115 19.07 -9.83 5.15
N LEU A 116 17.96 -10.53 4.90
CA LEU A 116 17.98 -11.96 4.62
C LEU A 116 18.60 -12.24 3.24
N GLN A 117 18.32 -11.38 2.26
CA GLN A 117 18.95 -11.40 0.93
C GLN A 117 20.46 -11.18 1.02
N SER A 118 20.90 -10.16 1.76
CA SER A 118 22.32 -9.83 1.87
C SER A 118 23.13 -10.88 2.65
N THR A 119 22.49 -11.55 3.63
CA THR A 119 23.21 -12.45 4.55
C THR A 119 23.20 -13.91 4.11
N PHE A 120 22.07 -14.42 3.61
CA PHE A 120 21.88 -15.86 3.40
C PHE A 120 21.57 -16.26 1.95
N TYR A 121 21.08 -15.32 1.12
CA TYR A 121 20.54 -15.62 -0.21
C TYR A 121 21.14 -14.72 -1.31
N THR A 122 22.43 -14.41 -1.21
CA THR A 122 23.15 -13.51 -2.13
C THR A 122 23.14 -13.97 -3.60
N SER A 123 22.87 -15.25 -3.87
CA SER A 123 22.91 -15.85 -5.22
C SER A 123 21.57 -16.39 -5.73
N THR A 124 20.47 -16.23 -4.99
CA THR A 124 19.13 -16.70 -5.40
C THR A 124 18.17 -15.52 -5.47
N GLU A 125 17.92 -15.02 -6.69
CA GLU A 125 16.77 -14.18 -7.00
C GLU A 125 15.76 -14.99 -7.81
N PRO A 126 14.51 -15.15 -7.35
CA PRO A 126 13.87 -14.62 -6.14
C PRO A 126 14.15 -15.39 -4.84
N LEU A 127 13.82 -14.78 -3.70
CA LEU A 127 13.95 -15.37 -2.35
C LEU A 127 13.10 -16.65 -2.24
N PRO A 128 13.62 -17.75 -1.65
CA PRO A 128 12.80 -18.94 -1.44
C PRO A 128 11.63 -18.66 -0.49
N PHE A 129 10.57 -19.47 -0.62
CA PHE A 129 9.35 -19.36 0.19
C PHE A 129 9.63 -19.33 1.71
N SER A 130 10.62 -20.09 2.19
CA SER A 130 11.07 -20.03 3.59
C SER A 130 11.63 -18.66 3.99
N GLY A 131 12.39 -18.01 3.10
CA GLY A 131 12.92 -16.67 3.35
C GLY A 131 11.82 -15.61 3.37
N LEU A 132 10.78 -15.77 2.56
CA LEU A 132 9.60 -14.90 2.57
C LEU A 132 8.79 -15.07 3.86
N LEU A 133 8.61 -16.30 4.32
CA LEU A 133 7.95 -16.60 5.60
C LEU A 133 8.72 -16.03 6.79
N ILE A 134 10.05 -16.15 6.81
CA ILE A 134 10.89 -15.59 7.88
C ILE A 134 10.80 -14.05 7.88
N SER A 135 10.84 -13.42 6.70
CA SER A 135 10.69 -11.97 6.57
C SER A 135 9.30 -11.49 7.03
N GLY A 136 8.25 -12.25 6.71
CA GLY A 136 6.89 -12.03 7.20
C GLY A 136 6.77 -12.20 8.72
N ALA A 137 7.37 -13.23 9.30
CA ALA A 137 7.35 -13.47 10.74
C ALA A 137 8.13 -12.40 11.52
N ALA A 138 9.28 -11.96 11.00
CA ALA A 138 10.11 -10.90 11.58
C ALA A 138 9.42 -9.52 11.54
N SER A 139 8.76 -9.20 10.43
CA SER A 139 7.95 -7.97 10.31
C SER A 139 6.71 -7.99 11.21
N GLY A 140 6.04 -9.14 11.34
CA GLY A 140 4.98 -9.34 12.33
C GLY A 140 5.48 -9.17 13.78
N ALA A 141 6.69 -9.63 14.08
CA ALA A 141 7.29 -9.46 15.41
C ALA A 141 7.53 -7.99 15.72
N PHE A 142 8.10 -7.23 14.78
CA PHE A 142 8.30 -5.79 14.93
C PHE A 142 6.96 -5.05 15.10
N THR A 143 5.99 -5.36 14.24
CA THR A 143 4.65 -4.77 14.24
C THR A 143 3.92 -5.04 15.57
N SER A 144 4.10 -6.22 16.17
CA SER A 144 3.48 -6.56 17.46
C SER A 144 3.85 -5.60 18.59
N VAL A 145 5.09 -5.07 18.61
CA VAL A 145 5.56 -4.13 19.63
C VAL A 145 4.81 -2.81 19.54
N LEU A 146 4.48 -2.36 18.33
CA LEU A 146 3.75 -1.13 18.08
C LEU A 146 2.25 -1.30 18.31
N LEU A 147 1.71 -2.48 17.99
CA LEU A 147 0.27 -2.75 18.09
C LEU A 147 -0.21 -3.04 19.51
N THR A 148 0.58 -3.71 20.34
CA THR A 148 0.15 -4.07 21.71
C THR A 148 -0.45 -2.93 22.54
N PRO A 149 0.15 -1.72 22.62
CA PRO A 149 -0.48 -0.60 23.35
C PRO A 149 -1.83 -0.18 22.76
N ILE A 150 -1.97 -0.21 21.43
CA ILE A 150 -3.20 0.17 20.73
C ILE A 150 -4.29 -0.87 20.97
N GLU A 151 -3.93 -2.15 20.87
CA GLU A 151 -4.83 -3.28 21.12
C GLU A 151 -5.30 -3.33 22.58
N LEU A 152 -4.41 -3.05 23.54
CA LEU A 152 -4.78 -2.95 24.96
C LEU A 152 -5.87 -1.91 25.17
N VAL A 153 -5.72 -0.71 24.58
CA VAL A 153 -6.71 0.37 24.68
C VAL A 153 -8.03 -0.04 24.01
N LYS A 154 -7.98 -0.63 22.81
CA LYS A 154 -9.16 -1.18 22.11
C LYS A 154 -9.92 -2.15 23.00
N CYS A 155 -9.24 -3.18 23.50
CA CYS A 155 -9.84 -4.22 24.32
C CYS A 155 -10.47 -3.65 25.58
N LYS A 156 -9.78 -2.75 26.31
CA LYS A 156 -10.35 -2.11 27.50
C LYS A 156 -11.56 -1.21 27.21
N MET A 157 -11.63 -0.57 26.04
CA MET A 157 -12.80 0.22 25.63
C MET A 157 -14.02 -0.64 25.30
N GLN A 158 -13.80 -1.88 24.83
CA GLN A 158 -14.86 -2.80 24.40
C GLN A 158 -15.49 -3.58 25.57
N VAL A 159 -14.83 -3.65 26.73
CA VAL A 159 -15.40 -4.24 27.94
C VAL A 159 -16.56 -3.38 28.46
N PRO A 160 -17.76 -3.94 28.68
CA PRO A 160 -18.88 -3.21 29.26
C PRO A 160 -18.55 -2.73 30.68
N CYS A 161 -18.56 -1.41 30.91
CA CYS A 161 -18.32 -0.81 32.22
C CYS A 161 -19.62 -0.84 33.03
N ARG A 162 -19.67 -1.55 34.16
CA ARG A 162 -20.90 -1.79 34.95
C ARG A 162 -21.31 -0.62 35.85
N THR A 163 -20.41 0.32 36.14
CA THR A 163 -20.57 1.26 37.28
C THR A 163 -20.34 2.73 36.94
N ALA A 164 -19.86 3.09 35.75
CA ALA A 164 -19.54 4.48 35.42
C ALA A 164 -20.61 5.14 34.53
N THR A 165 -21.19 6.24 35.02
CA THR A 165 -22.09 7.14 34.26
C THR A 165 -21.41 7.79 33.06
N VAL A 166 -20.08 7.98 33.12
CA VAL A 166 -19.25 8.48 32.02
C VAL A 166 -18.21 7.43 31.63
N LYS A 167 -18.42 6.88 30.44
CA LYS A 167 -17.57 5.91 29.76
C LYS A 167 -16.21 6.55 29.41
N PRO A 168 -15.05 6.06 29.92
CA PRO A 168 -13.76 6.71 29.70
C PRO A 168 -13.30 6.60 28.24
N GLY A 169 -12.71 7.68 27.73
CA GLY A 169 -12.07 7.73 26.41
C GLY A 169 -10.67 7.10 26.39
N PRO A 170 -10.06 6.94 25.21
CA PRO A 170 -8.78 6.24 25.03
C PRO A 170 -7.64 6.90 25.83
N LEU A 171 -7.54 8.23 25.83
CA LEU A 171 -6.51 8.97 26.57
C LEU A 171 -6.60 8.76 28.08
N LYS A 172 -7.83 8.70 28.62
CA LYS A 172 -8.05 8.44 30.05
C LYS A 172 -7.62 7.02 30.42
N ILE A 173 -7.88 6.04 29.56
CA ILE A 173 -7.43 4.65 29.76
C ILE A 173 -5.91 4.58 29.76
N ILE A 174 -5.25 5.21 28.77
CA ILE A 174 -3.78 5.28 28.70
C ILE A 174 -3.20 5.91 29.96
N ALA A 175 -3.71 7.09 30.36
CA ALA A 175 -3.26 7.78 31.57
C ALA A 175 -3.46 6.92 32.84
N THR A 176 -4.57 6.19 32.92
CA THR A 176 -4.85 5.30 34.06
C THR A 176 -3.86 4.12 34.09
N VAL A 177 -3.59 3.49 32.95
CA VAL A 177 -2.63 2.38 32.86
C VAL A 177 -1.22 2.84 33.23
N ILE A 178 -0.78 3.97 32.70
CA ILE A 178 0.54 4.54 33.00
C ILE A 178 0.66 4.89 34.49
N ARG A 179 -0.40 5.46 35.08
CA ARG A 179 -0.40 5.84 36.51
C ARG A 179 -0.33 4.64 37.46
N HIS A 180 -0.94 3.51 37.10
CA HIS A 180 -0.98 2.33 37.97
C HIS A 180 0.14 1.32 37.72
N HIS A 181 0.61 1.16 36.48
CA HIS A 181 1.56 0.10 36.08
C HIS A 181 2.81 0.63 35.35
N GLY A 182 2.95 1.96 35.25
CA GLY A 182 4.00 2.58 34.47
C GLY A 182 3.80 2.40 32.96
N VAL A 183 4.77 2.90 32.20
CA VAL A 183 4.74 2.90 30.73
C VAL A 183 4.73 1.47 30.17
N PHE A 184 5.48 0.55 30.79
CA PHE A 184 5.52 -0.86 30.37
C PHE A 184 4.19 -1.61 30.58
N GLY A 185 3.27 -1.08 31.40
CA GLY A 185 1.92 -1.63 31.53
C GLY A 185 1.12 -1.63 30.23
N LEU A 186 1.48 -0.77 29.26
CA LEU A 186 0.87 -0.74 27.94
C LEU A 186 1.19 -1.97 27.08
N TRP A 187 2.29 -2.69 27.38
CA TRP A 187 2.69 -3.91 26.66
C TRP A 187 2.11 -5.19 27.29
N ARG A 188 1.08 -5.07 28.14
CA ARG A 188 0.41 -6.23 28.69
C ARG A 188 -0.27 -7.04 27.59
N GLY A 189 0.09 -8.33 27.50
CA GLY A 189 -0.36 -9.22 26.44
C GLY A 189 0.57 -9.30 25.23
N GLN A 190 1.73 -8.63 25.24
CA GLN A 190 2.72 -8.63 24.14
C GLN A 190 3.03 -10.02 23.59
N MET A 191 3.21 -11.03 24.45
CA MET A 191 3.51 -12.40 24.00
C MET A 191 2.39 -12.97 23.13
N GLY A 192 1.13 -12.73 23.49
CA GLY A 192 -0.02 -13.17 22.70
C GLY A 192 -0.13 -12.42 21.38
N THR A 193 0.15 -11.11 21.38
CA THR A 193 0.24 -10.31 20.15
C THR A 193 1.36 -10.80 19.24
N LEU A 194 2.55 -11.06 19.79
CA LEU A 194 3.72 -11.55 19.06
C LEU A 194 3.43 -12.89 18.38
N ILE A 195 2.92 -13.87 19.14
CA ILE A 195 2.57 -15.18 18.60
C ILE A 195 1.53 -15.04 17.48
N ARG A 196 0.51 -14.20 17.68
CA ARG A 196 -0.53 -13.95 16.68
C ARG A 196 0.02 -13.29 15.42
N GLU A 197 0.83 -12.24 15.53
CA GLU A 197 1.28 -11.48 14.35
C GLU A 197 2.39 -12.21 13.57
N SER A 198 3.37 -12.76 14.26
CA SER A 198 4.44 -13.52 13.61
C SER A 198 3.92 -14.83 13.03
N GLY A 199 3.16 -15.60 13.82
CA GLY A 199 2.60 -16.87 13.38
C GLY A 199 1.47 -16.69 12.36
N GLY A 200 0.60 -15.70 12.58
CA GLY A 200 -0.50 -15.38 11.69
C GLY A 200 -0.02 -14.97 10.30
N SER A 201 1.00 -14.12 10.20
CA SER A 201 1.57 -13.73 8.91
C SER A 201 2.07 -14.97 8.13
N ALA A 202 2.79 -15.87 8.80
CA ALA A 202 3.26 -17.11 8.18
C ALA A 202 2.09 -18.03 7.75
N ALA A 203 1.06 -18.16 8.58
CA ALA A 203 -0.14 -18.94 8.28
C ALA A 203 -0.95 -18.35 7.12
N TRP A 204 -1.02 -17.02 7.01
CA TRP A 204 -1.68 -16.31 5.93
C TRP A 204 -0.96 -16.56 4.61
N PHE A 205 0.36 -16.27 4.54
CA PHE A 205 1.15 -16.49 3.32
C PHE A 205 1.17 -17.95 2.89
N GLY A 206 1.37 -18.88 3.84
CA GLY A 206 1.41 -20.29 3.51
C GLY A 206 0.08 -20.84 3.01
N SER A 207 -1.05 -20.40 3.59
CA SER A 207 -2.36 -20.79 3.09
C SER A 207 -2.69 -20.15 1.74
N TYR A 208 -2.32 -18.89 1.52
CA TYR A 208 -2.53 -18.21 0.24
C TYR A 208 -1.77 -18.92 -0.89
N GLU A 209 -0.50 -19.24 -0.67
CA GLU A 209 0.35 -19.91 -1.66
C GLU A 209 -0.11 -21.35 -1.90
N ALA A 210 -0.45 -22.10 -0.84
CA ALA A 210 -0.93 -23.47 -0.98
C ALA A 210 -2.21 -23.55 -1.82
N VAL A 211 -3.18 -22.67 -1.56
CA VAL A 211 -4.44 -22.63 -2.33
C VAL A 211 -4.19 -22.15 -3.76
N SER A 212 -3.34 -21.14 -3.94
CA SER A 212 -2.93 -20.65 -5.26
C SER A 212 -2.24 -21.74 -6.08
N ALA A 213 -1.37 -22.54 -5.47
CA ALA A 213 -0.67 -23.65 -6.11
C ALA A 213 -1.63 -24.77 -6.54
N VAL A 214 -2.68 -25.06 -5.75
CA VAL A 214 -3.74 -26.01 -6.13
C VAL A 214 -4.48 -25.52 -7.36
N PHE A 215 -4.86 -24.23 -7.42
CA PHE A 215 -5.52 -23.67 -8.59
C PHE A 215 -4.64 -23.66 -9.84
N ARG A 216 -3.35 -23.30 -9.71
CA ARG A 216 -2.37 -23.37 -10.82
C ARG A 216 -2.21 -24.82 -11.32
N LYS A 217 -2.10 -25.79 -10.42
CA LYS A 217 -2.00 -27.21 -10.77
C LYS A 217 -3.26 -27.74 -11.46
N SER A 218 -4.44 -27.27 -11.05
CA SER A 218 -5.71 -27.62 -11.70
C SER A 218 -5.84 -26.98 -13.08
N ALA A 219 -5.34 -25.76 -13.29
CA ALA A 219 -5.36 -25.08 -14.59
C ALA A 219 -4.37 -25.72 -15.60
N HIS A 220 -3.23 -26.24 -15.13
CA HIS A 220 -2.27 -26.95 -15.96
C HIS A 220 -2.76 -28.31 -16.49
N LEU A 221 -3.85 -28.88 -15.96
CA LEU A 221 -4.46 -30.10 -16.50
C LEU A 221 -5.26 -29.84 -17.79
N ASP A 222 -5.71 -28.61 -18.02
CA ASP A 222 -6.57 -28.25 -19.18
C ASP A 222 -5.80 -27.56 -20.32
N SER A 223 -4.57 -27.07 -20.09
CA SER A 223 -3.78 -26.41 -21.13
C SER A 223 -2.28 -26.68 -21.01
N SER A 224 -1.76 -27.42 -22.00
CA SER A 224 -0.34 -27.68 -22.26
C SER A 224 0.39 -26.42 -22.76
N SER A 225 0.52 -25.40 -21.92
CA SER A 225 1.34 -24.22 -22.19
C SER A 225 1.93 -23.72 -20.86
N GLU A 226 3.26 -23.75 -20.76
CA GLU A 226 4.02 -23.07 -19.71
C GLU A 226 3.76 -21.57 -19.82
N SER A 227 2.86 -21.06 -18.99
CA SER A 227 2.64 -19.63 -18.86
C SER A 227 2.23 -19.33 -17.44
N THR A 228 3.07 -18.56 -16.76
CA THR A 228 2.87 -17.89 -15.47
C THR A 228 1.75 -16.83 -15.59
N ALA A 229 0.55 -17.27 -15.95
CA ALA A 229 -0.61 -16.38 -16.05
C ALA A 229 -1.14 -16.06 -14.64
N PRO A 230 -1.50 -14.80 -14.36
CA PRO A 230 -2.10 -14.41 -13.10
C PRO A 230 -3.43 -15.17 -12.89
N LEU A 231 -3.63 -15.69 -11.67
CA LEU A 231 -4.86 -16.40 -11.29
C LEU A 231 -6.09 -15.51 -11.51
N ALA A 232 -7.23 -16.12 -11.88
CA ALA A 232 -8.48 -15.38 -12.00
C ALA A 232 -8.85 -14.72 -10.67
N ILE A 233 -9.47 -13.54 -10.72
CA ILE A 233 -9.79 -12.71 -9.54
C ILE A 233 -10.54 -13.54 -8.47
N TRP A 234 -11.52 -14.35 -8.85
CA TRP A 234 -12.26 -15.20 -7.92
C TRP A 234 -11.39 -16.27 -7.23
N GLN A 235 -10.35 -16.79 -7.90
CA GLN A 235 -9.39 -17.74 -7.31
C GLN A 235 -8.50 -17.04 -6.29
N GLN A 236 -8.06 -15.81 -6.60
CA GLN A 236 -7.32 -14.97 -5.66
C GLN A 236 -8.17 -14.62 -4.42
N MET A 237 -9.46 -14.32 -4.62
CA MET A 237 -10.42 -14.07 -3.53
C MET A 237 -10.59 -15.31 -2.63
N LEU A 238 -10.71 -16.51 -3.21
CA LEU A 238 -10.79 -17.75 -2.44
C LEU A 238 -9.49 -18.07 -1.68
N ALA A 239 -8.33 -17.85 -2.33
CA ALA A 239 -7.03 -18.00 -1.67
C ALA A 239 -6.87 -17.01 -0.51
N GLY A 240 -7.28 -15.74 -0.69
CA GLY A 240 -7.31 -14.72 0.33
C GLY A 240 -8.26 -15.04 1.49
N ALA A 241 -9.46 -15.55 1.18
CA ALA A 241 -10.41 -15.99 2.19
C ALA A 241 -9.86 -17.18 3.01
N ALA A 242 -9.30 -18.20 2.36
CA ALA A 242 -8.66 -19.32 3.03
C ALA A 242 -7.49 -18.86 3.92
N ALA A 243 -6.66 -17.94 3.43
CA ALA A 243 -5.57 -17.34 4.19
C ALA A 243 -6.07 -16.57 5.41
N GLY A 244 -7.13 -15.78 5.28
CA GLY A 244 -7.77 -15.08 6.40
C GLY A 244 -8.37 -16.03 7.43
N ILE A 245 -8.94 -17.16 7.00
CA ILE A 245 -9.46 -18.20 7.91
C ILE A 245 -8.29 -18.86 8.66
N SER A 246 -7.22 -19.25 7.95
CA SER A 246 -6.02 -19.86 8.52
C SER A 246 -5.35 -18.96 9.56
N TYR A 247 -5.14 -17.68 9.22
CA TYR A 247 -4.60 -16.65 10.13
C TYR A 247 -5.36 -16.61 11.46
N ASN A 248 -6.69 -16.55 11.39
CA ASN A 248 -7.52 -16.41 12.57
C ASN A 248 -7.65 -17.72 13.35
N PHE A 249 -7.68 -18.87 12.68
CA PHE A 249 -7.96 -20.16 13.32
C PHE A 249 -6.75 -20.75 14.07
N ILE A 250 -5.57 -20.78 13.44
CA ILE A 250 -4.39 -21.47 13.98
C ILE A 250 -3.93 -20.84 15.30
N PHE A 251 -3.86 -19.51 15.35
CA PHE A 251 -3.39 -18.76 16.51
C PHE A 251 -4.52 -18.17 17.37
N TYR A 252 -5.76 -18.65 17.18
CA TYR A 252 -6.91 -18.23 17.98
C TYR A 252 -6.72 -18.44 19.49
N PRO A 253 -6.11 -19.55 19.97
CA PRO A 253 -5.87 -19.73 21.40
C PRO A 253 -5.01 -18.62 22.01
N ALA A 254 -3.98 -18.14 21.28
CA ALA A 254 -3.11 -17.07 21.74
C ALA A 254 -3.87 -15.73 21.82
N ASP A 255 -4.78 -15.48 20.87
CA ASP A 255 -5.64 -14.30 20.89
C ASP A 255 -6.65 -14.31 22.04
N THR A 256 -7.23 -15.48 22.37
CA THR A 256 -8.12 -15.61 23.53
C THR A 256 -7.38 -15.34 24.85
N ILE A 257 -6.15 -15.86 25.01
CA ILE A 257 -5.33 -15.61 26.21
C ILE A 257 -4.97 -14.12 26.30
N LYS A 258 -4.53 -13.51 25.19
CA LYS A 258 -4.23 -12.09 25.09
C LYS A 258 -5.44 -11.23 25.48
N SER A 259 -6.60 -11.48 24.86
CA SER A 259 -7.84 -10.73 25.08
C SER A 259 -8.23 -10.77 26.57
N ARG A 260 -8.11 -11.92 27.23
CA ARG A 260 -8.34 -12.04 28.68
C ARG A 260 -7.36 -11.22 29.50
N MET A 261 -6.06 -11.33 29.23
CA MET A 261 -5.03 -10.54 29.92
C MET A 261 -5.25 -9.03 29.78
N GLN A 262 -5.71 -8.57 28.61
CA GLN A 262 -5.94 -7.15 28.32
C GLN A 262 -7.25 -6.62 28.92
N THR A 263 -8.24 -7.50 29.14
CA THR A 263 -9.60 -7.14 29.58
C THR A 263 -9.84 -7.29 31.08
N GLU A 264 -8.89 -7.86 31.83
CA GLU A 264 -8.89 -7.84 33.29
C GLU A 264 -9.03 -6.40 33.85
N GLU A 265 -9.86 -6.26 34.90
CA GLU A 265 -10.12 -4.98 35.57
C GLU A 265 -8.85 -4.40 36.19
N ILE A 266 -8.68 -3.08 36.06
CA ILE A 266 -7.49 -2.34 36.53
C ILE A 266 -7.28 -2.55 38.05
N SER A 267 -8.35 -2.66 38.83
CA SER A 267 -8.30 -2.90 40.27
C SER A 267 -7.97 -4.34 40.67
N ALA A 268 -8.15 -5.32 39.77
CA ALA A 268 -7.77 -6.72 40.00
C ALA A 268 -6.28 -6.99 39.70
N LEU A 269 -5.53 -5.99 39.20
CA LEU A 269 -4.08 -6.09 38.97
C LEU A 269 -3.23 -6.06 40.24
N SER A 270 -3.82 -5.85 41.42
CA SER A 270 -3.10 -6.02 42.70
C SER A 270 -2.70 -7.48 42.95
N SER A 271 -3.29 -8.44 42.24
CA SER A 271 -2.98 -9.88 42.32
C SER A 271 -1.92 -10.32 41.29
N GLY A 272 -0.77 -9.64 41.27
CA GLY A 272 0.43 -10.07 40.53
C GLY A 272 0.32 -10.11 38.99
N ASN A 273 1.41 -9.80 38.30
CA ASN A 273 1.50 -9.97 36.85
C ASN A 273 1.42 -11.46 36.47
N ARG A 274 0.21 -11.96 36.20
CA ARG A 274 0.03 -13.33 35.71
C ARG A 274 0.69 -13.46 34.33
N SER A 275 1.57 -14.44 34.20
CA SER A 275 2.22 -14.76 32.93
C SER A 275 1.21 -15.28 31.90
N PHE A 276 1.52 -15.11 30.62
CA PHE A 276 0.74 -15.64 29.49
C PHE A 276 0.44 -17.14 29.68
N TRP A 277 1.45 -17.91 30.11
CA TRP A 277 1.33 -19.34 30.37
C TRP A 277 0.41 -19.66 31.54
N THR A 278 0.45 -18.85 32.60
CA THR A 278 -0.42 -19.02 33.76
C THR A 278 -1.87 -18.81 33.37
N VAL A 279 -2.16 -17.73 32.64
CA VAL A 279 -3.53 -17.45 32.16
C VAL A 279 -3.99 -18.54 31.20
N GLY A 280 -3.15 -18.97 30.26
CA GLY A 280 -3.46 -20.09 29.36
C GLY A 280 -3.78 -21.39 30.09
N LYS A 281 -2.98 -21.74 31.10
CA LYS A 281 -3.21 -22.92 31.95
C LYS A 281 -4.54 -22.82 32.70
N THR A 282 -4.87 -21.65 33.25
CA THR A 282 -6.16 -21.41 33.92
C THR A 282 -7.33 -21.58 32.95
N VAL A 283 -7.25 -21.01 31.73
CA VAL A 283 -8.30 -21.18 30.71
C VAL A 283 -8.48 -22.66 30.34
N TRP A 284 -7.38 -23.37 30.13
CA TRP A 284 -7.40 -24.79 29.79
C TRP A 284 -8.03 -25.64 30.89
N GLN A 285 -7.67 -25.41 32.16
CA GLN A 285 -8.18 -26.18 33.29
C GLN A 285 -9.68 -25.95 33.55
N HIS A 286 -10.18 -24.73 33.34
CA HIS A 286 -11.58 -24.39 33.67
C HIS A 286 -12.56 -24.52 32.50
N GLU A 287 -12.14 -24.21 31.26
CA GLU A 287 -13.02 -24.16 30.09
C GLU A 287 -12.59 -25.08 28.95
N GLY A 288 -11.39 -25.67 29.04
CA GLY A 288 -10.82 -26.55 28.02
C GLY A 288 -10.74 -25.90 26.65
N LEU A 289 -10.86 -26.73 25.61
CA LEU A 289 -10.76 -26.32 24.21
C LEU A 289 -11.87 -25.34 23.80
N LYS A 290 -13.08 -25.50 24.37
CA LYS A 290 -14.22 -24.62 24.08
C LYS A 290 -13.99 -23.20 24.58
N GLY A 291 -13.27 -23.03 25.69
CA GLY A 291 -12.85 -21.72 26.18
C GLY A 291 -11.84 -21.04 25.27
N LEU A 292 -10.80 -21.78 24.84
CA LEU A 292 -9.74 -21.25 23.97
C LEU A 292 -10.25 -20.79 22.60
N TYR A 293 -11.25 -21.48 22.05
CA TYR A 293 -11.86 -21.15 20.74
C TYR A 293 -13.14 -20.32 20.82
N ARG A 294 -13.45 -19.74 21.99
CA ARG A 294 -14.66 -18.96 22.16
C ARG A 294 -14.66 -17.71 21.29
N GLY A 295 -15.65 -17.59 20.40
CA GLY A 295 -15.74 -16.51 19.41
C GLY A 295 -15.01 -16.78 18.09
N CYS A 296 -14.37 -17.95 17.92
CA CYS A 296 -13.67 -18.28 16.68
C CYS A 296 -14.63 -18.29 15.48
N GLY A 297 -15.83 -18.87 15.65
CA GLY A 297 -16.83 -18.93 14.58
C GLY A 297 -17.21 -17.57 14.01
N ILE A 298 -17.45 -16.56 14.86
CA ILE A 298 -17.77 -15.20 14.38
C ILE A 298 -16.55 -14.52 13.74
N THR A 299 -15.34 -14.85 14.18
CA THR A 299 -14.09 -14.31 13.61
C THR A 299 -13.78 -14.91 12.24
N VAL A 300 -14.02 -16.21 12.05
CA VAL A 300 -13.85 -16.90 10.77
C VAL A 300 -14.94 -16.49 9.79
N ALA A 301 -16.20 -16.43 10.26
CA ALA A 301 -17.34 -16.05 9.43
C ALA A 301 -17.25 -14.62 8.88
N ARG A 302 -16.59 -13.70 9.59
CA ARG A 302 -16.39 -12.31 9.11
C ARG A 302 -15.30 -12.17 8.04
N SER A 303 -14.36 -13.12 7.94
CA SER A 303 -13.19 -12.97 7.06
C SER A 303 -13.58 -12.90 5.58
N ALA A 304 -14.46 -13.78 5.11
CA ALA A 304 -14.87 -13.80 3.70
C ALA A 304 -15.73 -12.58 3.29
N PRO A 305 -16.78 -12.17 4.04
CA PRO A 305 -17.53 -10.96 3.72
C PRO A 305 -16.68 -9.70 3.77
N SER A 306 -15.78 -9.58 4.73
CA SER A 306 -14.91 -8.40 4.86
C SER A 306 -14.00 -8.22 3.63
N SER A 307 -13.31 -9.28 3.22
CA SER A 307 -12.47 -9.25 2.02
C SER A 307 -13.28 -8.92 0.76
N ALA A 308 -14.49 -9.47 0.63
CA ALA A 308 -15.37 -9.16 -0.49
C ALA A 308 -15.79 -7.67 -0.50
N PHE A 309 -16.14 -7.10 0.65
CA PHE A 309 -16.53 -5.69 0.75
C PHE A 309 -15.37 -4.73 0.47
N ILE A 310 -14.18 -5.00 1.01
CA ILE A 310 -12.99 -4.17 0.77
C ILE A 310 -12.69 -4.15 -0.74
N PHE A 311 -12.68 -5.32 -1.38
CA PHE A 311 -12.46 -5.46 -2.81
C PHE A 311 -13.53 -4.73 -3.62
N SER A 312 -14.82 -4.95 -3.33
CA SER A 312 -15.92 -4.28 -4.05
C SER A 312 -15.90 -2.76 -3.87
N ILE A 313 -15.47 -2.24 -2.72
CA ILE A 313 -15.34 -0.80 -2.49
C ILE A 313 -14.14 -0.27 -3.27
N TYR A 314 -13.01 -0.97 -3.25
CA TYR A 314 -11.82 -0.59 -4.02
C TYR A 314 -12.10 -0.58 -5.52
N GLU A 315 -12.70 -1.65 -6.05
CA GLU A 315 -13.08 -1.81 -7.45
C GLU A 315 -14.18 -0.80 -7.85
N GLY A 316 -15.16 -0.57 -6.97
CA GLY A 316 -16.16 0.46 -7.17
C GLY A 316 -15.56 1.86 -7.24
N LEU A 317 -14.55 2.17 -6.42
CA LEU A 317 -13.82 3.44 -6.42
C LEU A 317 -12.83 3.57 -7.58
N SER A 318 -12.30 2.46 -8.09
CA SER A 318 -11.38 2.47 -9.22
C SER A 318 -12.11 2.57 -10.57
N HIS A 319 -13.31 1.98 -10.68
CA HIS A 319 -14.19 2.12 -11.84
C HIS A 319 -15.00 3.41 -11.85
N SER A 320 -15.40 3.90 -10.67
CA SER A 320 -15.89 5.26 -10.52
C SER A 320 -14.68 6.18 -10.60
N GLY A 321 -14.28 6.59 -11.81
CA GLY A 321 -13.31 7.68 -11.99
C GLY A 321 -13.62 8.87 -11.06
N PRO A 322 -12.66 9.78 -10.81
CA PRO A 322 -12.69 10.75 -9.71
C PRO A 322 -14.10 11.28 -9.49
N PRO A 323 -14.62 11.25 -8.25
CA PRO A 323 -16.04 11.48 -7.99
C PRO A 323 -16.44 12.76 -8.69
N LEU A 324 -17.37 12.59 -9.63
CA LEU A 324 -18.09 13.62 -10.37
C LEU A 324 -17.64 15.04 -10.05
N LEU A 325 -17.02 15.69 -11.05
CA LEU A 325 -17.56 16.96 -11.52
C LEU A 325 -19.07 16.78 -11.69
N LEU A 326 -19.82 17.01 -10.61
CA LEU A 326 -21.27 17.10 -10.67
C LEU A 326 -21.54 18.32 -11.52
N HIS A 327 -22.05 18.06 -12.72
CA HIS A 327 -22.77 19.04 -13.49
C HIS A 327 -23.78 19.71 -12.55
N ASP A 328 -23.69 21.03 -12.50
CA ASP A 328 -24.58 21.91 -11.77
C ASP A 328 -26.02 21.67 -12.24
N HIS A 329 -26.89 21.23 -11.33
CA HIS A 329 -28.29 21.62 -11.37
C HIS A 329 -28.89 21.51 -9.96
N THR A 330 -29.09 22.69 -9.40
CA THR A 330 -30.11 23.06 -8.40
C THR A 330 -29.81 22.86 -6.91
N ASN A 331 -29.85 24.01 -6.25
CA ASN A 331 -30.14 24.32 -4.85
C ASN A 331 -28.96 24.25 -3.88
N GLY A 332 -28.55 25.45 -3.47
CA GLY A 332 -27.38 25.70 -2.65
C GLY A 332 -27.57 25.37 -1.17
N GLN A 333 -26.45 24.94 -0.57
CA GLN A 333 -25.79 25.53 0.61
C GLN A 333 -24.47 24.75 0.86
N PRO A 334 -23.32 25.40 1.16
CA PRO A 334 -22.07 24.66 1.36
C PRO A 334 -21.80 24.30 2.83
N LEU A 335 -21.37 23.04 3.06
CA LEU A 335 -20.69 22.61 4.29
C LEU A 335 -19.21 23.03 4.24
N SER A 336 -18.78 23.73 5.28
CA SER A 336 -17.73 24.76 5.28
C SER A 336 -16.26 24.31 5.39
N THR A 337 -15.91 23.04 5.13
CA THR A 337 -14.50 22.57 5.26
C THR A 337 -13.89 22.13 3.93
N LEU A 338 -14.70 21.59 3.02
CA LEU A 338 -14.29 21.23 1.66
C LEU A 338 -14.15 22.45 0.75
N PHE A 339 -14.89 23.54 1.02
CA PHE A 339 -14.84 24.76 0.20
C PHE A 339 -13.50 25.50 0.33
N ILE A 340 -12.83 25.44 1.50
CA ILE A 340 -11.52 26.08 1.72
C ILE A 340 -10.40 25.30 1.03
N LEU A 341 -10.43 23.96 1.11
CA LEU A 341 -9.51 23.10 0.37
C LEU A 341 -9.75 23.17 -1.13
N HIS A 342 -11.01 23.27 -1.57
CA HIS A 342 -11.36 23.41 -2.98
C HIS A 342 -10.99 24.80 -3.54
N LEU A 343 -11.12 25.88 -2.77
CA LEU A 343 -10.64 27.22 -3.16
C LEU A 343 -9.12 27.27 -3.28
N HIS A 344 -8.38 26.69 -2.32
CA HIS A 344 -6.91 26.61 -2.40
C HIS A 344 -6.44 25.70 -3.55
N TYR A 345 -7.13 24.60 -3.80
CA TYR A 345 -6.82 23.67 -4.90
C TYR A 345 -7.19 24.23 -6.28
N ASN A 346 -8.32 24.94 -6.41
CA ASN A 346 -8.70 25.58 -7.67
C ASN A 346 -7.81 26.80 -7.96
N GLN A 347 -7.39 27.56 -6.95
CA GLN A 347 -6.39 28.63 -7.14
C GLN A 347 -5.02 28.08 -7.54
N SER A 348 -4.62 26.88 -7.07
CA SER A 348 -3.37 26.24 -7.50
C SER A 348 -3.46 25.66 -8.91
N LEU A 349 -4.60 25.07 -9.28
CA LEU A 349 -4.88 24.59 -10.64
C LEU A 349 -4.99 25.73 -11.66
N GLN A 350 -5.63 26.86 -11.32
CA GLN A 350 -5.62 28.04 -12.18
C GLN A 350 -4.21 28.63 -12.31
N LYS A 351 -3.39 28.61 -11.25
CA LYS A 351 -1.97 28.99 -11.35
C LYS A 351 -1.14 28.01 -12.20
N GLN A 352 -1.49 26.72 -12.25
CA GLN A 352 -0.83 25.73 -13.11
C GLN A 352 -1.29 25.80 -14.58
N GLN A 353 -2.60 25.95 -14.84
CA GLN A 353 -3.13 26.14 -16.20
C GLN A 353 -2.66 27.47 -16.80
N ASN A 354 -2.61 28.55 -16.01
CA ASN A 354 -2.05 29.82 -16.47
C ASN A 354 -0.52 29.78 -16.63
N LYS A 355 0.19 28.84 -15.97
CA LYS A 355 1.62 28.55 -16.22
C LYS A 355 1.85 27.80 -17.54
N MET A 356 0.93 26.90 -17.93
CA MET A 356 1.03 26.13 -19.18
C MET A 356 0.75 26.96 -20.45
N ALA A 357 -0.06 28.02 -20.34
CA ALA A 357 -0.39 28.89 -21.47
C ALA A 357 0.77 29.81 -21.94
N ALA A 358 1.89 29.86 -21.21
CA ALA A 358 2.98 30.80 -21.48
C ALA A 358 4.12 30.26 -22.36
N HIS A 359 4.15 28.96 -22.69
CA HIS A 359 5.33 28.31 -23.32
C HIS A 359 5.00 27.28 -24.41
N THR A 360 4.06 27.58 -25.32
CA THR A 360 3.71 26.67 -26.42
C THR A 360 4.48 27.02 -27.69
N LEU A 361 5.13 26.02 -28.30
CA LEU A 361 5.66 26.12 -29.66
C LEU A 361 4.53 26.45 -30.63
N SER A 362 4.83 27.16 -31.73
CA SER A 362 3.85 27.29 -32.82
C SER A 362 3.50 25.91 -33.40
N GLU A 363 2.31 25.76 -33.97
CA GLU A 363 1.85 24.50 -34.55
C GLU A 363 2.82 23.96 -35.62
N THR A 364 3.43 24.88 -36.40
CA THR A 364 4.48 24.56 -37.37
C THR A 364 5.78 24.08 -36.74
N GLU A 365 6.22 24.69 -35.63
CA GLU A 365 7.40 24.25 -34.89
C GLU A 365 7.16 22.87 -34.27
N LEU A 366 5.95 22.61 -33.77
CA LEU A 366 5.56 21.36 -33.13
C LEU A 366 5.51 20.18 -34.13
N GLN A 367 4.99 20.40 -35.33
CA GLN A 367 5.04 19.41 -36.41
C GLN A 367 6.49 19.13 -36.85
N THR A 368 7.30 20.18 -37.00
CA THR A 368 8.68 20.05 -37.46
C THR A 368 9.57 19.32 -36.44
N ILE A 369 9.45 19.66 -35.15
CA ILE A 369 10.26 19.03 -34.09
C ILE A 369 9.88 17.55 -33.91
N SER A 370 8.59 17.20 -34.05
CA SER A 370 8.09 15.83 -34.03
C SER A 370 8.71 15.00 -35.16
N GLN A 371 8.58 15.47 -36.41
CA GLN A 371 9.12 14.77 -37.57
C GLN A 371 10.63 14.55 -37.45
N LYS A 372 11.37 15.57 -37.02
CA LYS A 372 12.83 15.47 -36.84
C LYS A 372 13.23 14.52 -35.71
N ALA A 373 12.51 14.51 -34.59
CA ALA A 373 12.76 13.56 -33.50
C ALA A 373 12.49 12.11 -33.93
N ILE A 374 11.43 11.88 -34.72
CA ILE A 374 11.11 10.56 -35.27
C ILE A 374 12.18 10.11 -36.27
N GLN A 375 12.60 10.97 -37.20
CA GLN A 375 13.69 10.67 -38.14
C GLN A 375 15.02 10.39 -37.43
N ALA A 376 15.30 11.09 -36.32
CA ALA A 376 16.52 10.86 -35.55
C ALA A 376 16.61 9.42 -34.99
N LYS A 377 15.47 8.74 -34.73
CA LYS A 377 15.45 7.33 -34.28
C LYS A 377 16.17 6.39 -35.24
N GLU A 378 16.16 6.67 -36.54
CA GLU A 378 16.79 5.83 -37.56
C GLU A 378 18.32 5.80 -37.44
N LYS A 379 18.90 6.81 -36.78
CA LYS A 379 20.34 6.92 -36.53
C LYS A 379 20.78 6.30 -35.20
N ALA A 380 19.87 5.67 -34.46
CA ALA A 380 20.18 5.04 -33.18
C ALA A 380 21.12 3.85 -33.34
N TYR A 381 22.18 3.79 -32.54
CA TYR A 381 23.06 2.63 -32.43
C TYR A 381 22.66 1.83 -31.18
N CYS A 382 21.77 0.85 -31.34
CA CYS A 382 21.25 0.05 -30.22
C CYS A 382 21.30 -1.46 -30.49
N PRO A 383 22.49 -2.08 -30.64
CA PRO A 383 22.60 -3.50 -30.95
C PRO A 383 22.15 -4.42 -29.81
N TYR A 384 22.11 -3.96 -28.56
CA TYR A 384 21.81 -4.79 -27.39
C TYR A 384 20.32 -4.74 -27.04
N SER A 385 19.77 -3.56 -26.74
CA SER A 385 18.36 -3.46 -26.33
C SER A 385 17.37 -3.44 -27.48
N LYS A 386 17.85 -3.07 -28.70
CA LYS A 386 17.01 -2.76 -29.87
C LYS A 386 16.00 -1.62 -29.64
N PHE A 387 16.15 -0.86 -28.55
CA PHE A 387 15.28 0.25 -28.20
C PHE A 387 15.79 1.55 -28.82
N ARG A 388 15.10 2.02 -29.86
CA ARG A 388 15.48 3.25 -30.57
C ARG A 388 14.83 4.48 -29.94
N VAL A 389 15.65 5.48 -29.66
CA VAL A 389 15.24 6.79 -29.13
C VAL A 389 15.86 7.87 -30.00
N GLY A 390 15.03 8.82 -30.41
CA GLY A 390 15.44 9.99 -31.17
C GLY A 390 15.04 11.24 -30.38
N ALA A 391 15.88 12.26 -30.41
CA ALA A 391 15.61 13.54 -29.78
C ALA A 391 15.88 14.68 -30.74
N CYS A 392 15.10 15.75 -30.63
CA CYS A 392 15.31 16.99 -31.38
C CYS A 392 15.10 18.20 -30.47
N ILE A 393 16.07 19.10 -30.42
CA ILE A 393 16.04 20.35 -29.68
C ILE A 393 15.77 21.48 -30.66
N ILE A 394 14.92 22.42 -30.28
CA ILE A 394 14.76 23.70 -30.97
C ILE A 394 15.43 24.80 -30.14
N THR A 395 16.41 25.49 -30.75
CA THR A 395 17.13 26.60 -30.12
C THR A 395 16.26 27.87 -30.08
N THR A 396 16.65 28.85 -29.29
CA THR A 396 15.99 30.19 -29.33
C THR A 396 16.18 30.90 -30.68
N THR A 397 17.24 30.55 -31.42
CA THR A 397 17.50 31.04 -32.78
C THR A 397 16.67 30.33 -33.86
N GLY A 398 15.90 29.29 -33.50
CA GLY A 398 15.02 28.56 -34.42
C GLY A 398 15.69 27.39 -35.16
N GLU A 399 16.88 26.96 -34.71
CA GLU A 399 17.61 25.84 -35.29
C GLU A 399 17.19 24.51 -34.64
N TYR A 400 17.18 23.44 -35.43
CA TYR A 400 16.75 22.11 -35.00
C TYR A 400 17.92 21.14 -34.96
N ILE A 401 18.24 20.66 -33.76
CA ILE A 401 19.43 19.86 -33.50
C ILE A 401 19.00 18.49 -33.01
N PHE A 402 19.45 17.44 -33.68
CA PHE A 402 19.00 16.07 -33.43
C PHE A 402 20.05 15.23 -32.70
N GLY A 403 19.56 14.22 -31.98
CA GLY A 403 20.35 13.21 -31.31
C GLY A 403 19.66 11.86 -31.35
N ALA A 404 20.44 10.79 -31.25
CA ALA A 404 19.95 9.42 -31.19
C ALA A 404 20.71 8.67 -30.09
N ASN A 405 20.11 7.64 -29.50
CA ASN A 405 20.80 6.87 -28.47
C ASN A 405 21.94 6.03 -29.07
N ILE A 406 23.03 5.91 -28.30
CA ILE A 406 24.23 5.16 -28.65
C ILE A 406 24.53 4.22 -27.49
N GLU A 407 24.38 2.92 -27.73
CA GLU A 407 24.70 1.88 -26.76
C GLU A 407 26.16 1.47 -26.84
N ASN A 408 26.65 0.91 -25.74
CA ASN A 408 27.99 0.37 -25.62
C ASN A 408 27.93 -0.94 -24.84
N ALA A 409 28.88 -1.84 -25.09
CA ALA A 409 29.01 -3.10 -24.34
C ALA A 409 29.11 -2.86 -22.82
N SER A 410 29.75 -1.75 -22.42
CA SER A 410 29.70 -1.26 -21.05
C SER A 410 28.50 -0.31 -20.89
N TYR A 411 27.39 -0.82 -20.35
CA TYR A 411 26.15 -0.06 -20.20
C TYR A 411 26.29 1.34 -19.57
N PRO A 412 27.13 1.57 -18.55
CA PRO A 412 27.29 2.89 -17.94
C PRO A 412 27.81 3.99 -18.88
N VAL A 413 28.53 3.62 -19.96
CA VAL A 413 29.06 4.61 -20.92
C VAL A 413 28.13 4.88 -22.10
N GLY A 414 26.96 4.21 -22.14
CA GLY A 414 25.93 4.50 -23.14
C GLY A 414 25.39 5.93 -23.01
N ILE A 415 25.06 6.54 -24.15
CA ILE A 415 24.58 7.92 -24.22
C ILE A 415 23.17 7.94 -24.80
N CYS A 416 22.23 8.52 -24.07
CA CYS A 416 20.84 8.65 -24.51
C CYS A 416 20.69 9.78 -25.54
N ALA A 417 19.62 9.72 -26.32
CA ALA A 417 19.37 10.65 -27.43
C ALA A 417 19.36 12.12 -26.99
N GLU A 418 18.81 12.43 -25.82
CA GLU A 418 18.72 13.79 -25.28
C GLU A 418 20.11 14.37 -25.01
N ARG A 419 21.00 13.58 -24.39
CA ARG A 419 22.39 14.00 -24.12
C ARG A 419 23.17 14.18 -25.42
N VAL A 420 22.93 13.35 -26.43
CA VAL A 420 23.53 13.54 -27.77
C VAL A 420 23.01 14.83 -28.42
N ALA A 421 21.71 15.09 -28.36
CA ALA A 421 21.12 16.30 -28.95
C ALA A 421 21.66 17.57 -28.28
N PHE A 422 21.72 17.61 -26.94
CA PHE A 422 22.30 18.75 -26.22
C PHE A 422 23.80 18.87 -26.47
N GLY A 423 24.55 17.76 -26.48
CA GLY A 423 25.98 17.76 -26.79
C GLY A 423 26.27 18.36 -28.17
N ASN A 424 25.50 17.95 -29.19
CA ASN A 424 25.58 18.53 -30.53
C ASN A 424 25.26 20.03 -30.52
N ALA A 425 24.24 20.45 -29.78
CA ALA A 425 23.84 21.84 -29.70
C ALA A 425 24.89 22.73 -29.03
N LEU A 426 25.47 22.26 -27.94
CA LEU A 426 26.53 22.94 -27.21
C LEU A 426 27.81 23.05 -28.05
N MET A 427 28.17 21.99 -28.78
CA MET A 427 29.32 22.00 -29.70
C MET A 427 29.15 22.97 -30.87
N GLN A 428 27.91 23.23 -31.29
CA GLN A 428 27.57 24.25 -32.28
C GLN A 428 27.49 25.67 -31.69
N GLY A 429 27.70 25.82 -30.37
CA GLY A 429 27.74 27.11 -29.69
C GLY A 429 26.39 27.59 -29.12
N HIS A 430 25.32 26.79 -29.23
CA HIS A 430 24.02 27.16 -28.68
C HIS A 430 23.97 26.92 -27.17
N LYS A 431 23.51 27.93 -26.43
CA LYS A 431 23.36 27.88 -24.95
C LYS A 431 21.93 28.17 -24.48
N SER A 432 20.99 28.35 -25.40
CA SER A 432 19.61 28.71 -25.09
C SER A 432 18.64 27.95 -25.98
N PHE A 433 17.66 27.32 -25.34
CA PHE A 433 16.77 26.34 -25.95
C PHE A 433 15.31 26.69 -25.66
N LYS A 434 14.43 26.46 -26.63
CA LYS A 434 12.98 26.65 -26.48
C LYS A 434 12.28 25.39 -25.98
N ALA A 435 12.61 24.23 -26.55
CA ALA A 435 12.01 22.94 -26.21
C ALA A 435 12.85 21.76 -26.71
N ILE A 436 12.53 20.56 -26.22
CA ILE A 436 13.03 19.29 -26.76
C ILE A 436 11.87 18.32 -27.03
N ALA A 437 11.93 17.61 -28.15
CA ALA A 437 11.09 16.47 -28.46
C ALA A 437 11.89 15.18 -28.34
N VAL A 438 11.29 14.15 -27.76
CA VAL A 438 11.85 12.81 -27.60
C VAL A 438 10.86 11.81 -28.19
N ALA A 439 11.29 11.00 -29.15
CA ALA A 439 10.47 10.01 -29.82
C ALA A 439 10.99 8.61 -29.49
N THR A 440 10.07 7.68 -29.25
CA THR A 440 10.37 6.26 -28.97
C THR A 440 9.51 5.32 -29.80
N ASP A 441 9.76 4.02 -29.71
CA ASP A 441 9.01 2.97 -30.42
C ASP A 441 7.92 2.30 -29.55
N ILE A 442 7.66 2.82 -28.36
CA ILE A 442 6.69 2.25 -27.40
C ILE A 442 5.49 3.18 -27.18
N LYS A 443 4.43 2.61 -26.60
CA LYS A 443 3.24 3.33 -26.15
C LYS A 443 2.97 3.02 -24.67
N PRO A 444 2.84 4.03 -23.79
CA PRO A 444 3.06 5.46 -24.04
C PRO A 444 4.54 5.78 -24.32
N GLY A 445 4.82 6.93 -24.94
CA GLY A 445 6.19 7.37 -25.23
C GLY A 445 7.05 7.45 -23.97
N ALA A 446 8.32 7.04 -24.07
CA ALA A 446 9.19 6.97 -22.90
C ALA A 446 9.58 8.34 -22.38
N SER A 447 9.67 8.46 -21.05
CA SER A 447 10.22 9.65 -20.41
C SER A 447 11.76 9.62 -20.42
N PRO A 448 12.44 10.78 -20.56
CA PRO A 448 13.89 10.86 -20.42
C PRO A 448 14.38 10.22 -19.11
N CYS A 449 15.54 9.57 -19.13
CA CYS A 449 16.08 8.94 -17.92
C CYS A 449 16.59 9.99 -16.90
N GLY A 450 16.81 9.57 -15.64
CA GLY A 450 17.25 10.47 -14.57
C GLY A 450 18.53 11.25 -14.90
N MET A 451 19.52 10.59 -15.51
CA MET A 451 20.76 11.26 -15.95
C MET A 451 20.50 12.34 -16.99
N CYS A 452 19.61 12.08 -17.96
CA CYS A 452 19.24 13.07 -18.96
C CYS A 452 18.50 14.25 -18.34
N ARG A 453 17.56 14.00 -17.42
CA ARG A 453 16.84 15.06 -16.72
C ARG A 453 17.79 15.98 -15.96
N GLN A 454 18.73 15.40 -15.20
CA GLN A 454 19.74 16.16 -14.46
C GLN A 454 20.67 16.93 -15.41
N PHE A 455 21.10 16.30 -16.51
CA PHE A 455 21.95 16.95 -17.51
C PHE A 455 21.25 18.12 -18.20
N MET A 456 19.97 17.97 -18.56
CA MET A 456 19.19 19.05 -19.17
C MET A 456 18.96 20.21 -18.20
N ARG A 457 18.76 19.93 -16.91
CA ARG A 457 18.55 20.95 -15.87
C ARG A 457 19.72 21.94 -15.75
N GLU A 458 20.95 21.50 -16.04
CA GLU A 458 22.14 22.38 -16.07
C GLU A 458 21.98 23.53 -17.07
N PHE A 459 21.39 23.25 -18.24
CA PHE A 459 21.29 24.19 -19.35
C PHE A 459 19.91 24.80 -19.53
N THR A 460 18.93 24.42 -18.70
CA THR A 460 17.53 24.80 -18.89
C THR A 460 16.83 25.14 -17.57
N PRO A 461 15.88 26.10 -17.57
CA PRO A 461 15.10 26.41 -16.40
C PRO A 461 14.11 25.27 -16.06
N PRO A 462 13.61 25.18 -14.82
CA PRO A 462 12.57 24.21 -14.45
C PRO A 462 11.30 24.28 -15.33
N SER A 463 11.02 25.44 -15.95
CA SER A 463 9.90 25.63 -16.87
C SER A 463 10.11 25.06 -18.29
N PHE A 464 11.30 24.53 -18.60
CA PHE A 464 11.65 24.08 -19.94
C PHE A 464 10.77 22.89 -20.40
N PRO A 465 10.05 22.99 -21.54
CA PRO A 465 9.11 21.98 -21.99
C PRO A 465 9.77 20.81 -22.73
N ILE A 466 9.31 19.60 -22.43
CA ILE A 466 9.71 18.33 -23.01
C ILE A 466 8.49 17.65 -23.64
N TYR A 467 8.56 17.39 -24.93
CA TYR A 467 7.52 16.70 -25.71
C TYR A 467 7.92 15.23 -25.89
N MET A 468 7.15 14.31 -25.31
CA MET A 468 7.43 12.87 -25.37
C MET A 468 6.46 12.19 -26.33
N TYR A 469 6.95 11.81 -27.51
CA TYR A 469 6.20 11.16 -28.58
C TYR A 469 6.25 9.63 -28.46
N ASP A 470 5.09 9.00 -28.64
CA ASP A 470 4.93 7.55 -28.72
C ASP A 470 5.12 7.02 -30.16
N LYS A 471 4.94 5.71 -30.34
CA LYS A 471 5.04 5.07 -31.66
C LYS A 471 3.98 5.51 -32.68
N ASP A 472 2.84 6.02 -32.22
CA ASP A 472 1.71 6.43 -33.06
C ASP A 472 1.79 7.94 -33.42
N GLY A 473 2.79 8.66 -32.87
CA GLY A 473 2.98 10.09 -33.08
C GLY A 473 2.21 10.97 -32.08
N GLU A 474 1.53 10.36 -31.11
CA GLU A 474 0.86 11.08 -30.02
C GLU A 474 1.89 11.51 -28.97
N TYR A 475 1.70 12.68 -28.35
CA TYR A 475 2.67 13.23 -27.41
C TYR A 475 2.09 13.69 -26.09
N LYS A 476 2.94 13.60 -25.06
CA LYS A 476 2.71 14.18 -23.74
C LYS A 476 3.73 15.28 -23.46
N ILE A 477 3.26 16.41 -22.95
CA ILE A 477 4.13 17.51 -22.52
C ILE A 477 4.38 17.41 -21.01
N ALA A 478 5.62 17.60 -20.59
CA ALA A 478 5.99 17.86 -19.19
C ALA A 478 7.12 18.89 -19.14
N THR A 479 7.24 19.64 -18.05
CA THR A 479 8.41 20.50 -17.84
C THR A 479 9.55 19.75 -17.15
N ILE A 480 10.78 20.28 -17.22
CA ILE A 480 11.92 19.76 -16.44
C ILE A 480 11.58 19.67 -14.95
N GLY A 481 10.91 20.69 -14.39
CA GLY A 481 10.51 20.70 -12.99
C GLY A 481 9.45 19.65 -12.64
N ASP A 482 8.58 19.29 -13.58
CA ASP A 482 7.61 18.19 -13.39
C ASP A 482 8.31 16.82 -13.40
N LEU A 483 9.34 16.66 -14.24
CA LEU A 483 10.08 15.40 -14.38
C LEU A 483 11.20 15.23 -13.34
N LEU A 484 11.71 16.32 -12.78
CA LEU A 484 12.79 16.34 -11.77
C LEU A 484 12.54 17.47 -10.75
N PRO A 485 11.60 17.27 -9.81
CA PRO A 485 11.31 18.25 -8.77
C PRO A 485 12.50 18.40 -7.81
N ASP A 486 12.64 19.59 -7.23
CA ASP A 486 13.72 19.95 -6.29
C ASP A 486 15.13 19.61 -6.83
N SER A 487 15.32 19.81 -8.14
CA SER A 487 16.56 19.48 -8.83
C SER A 487 17.70 20.42 -8.48
N PHE A 488 18.86 19.82 -8.19
CA PHE A 488 20.12 20.54 -8.05
C PHE A 488 20.49 21.20 -9.38
N GLY A 489 20.81 22.49 -9.37
CA GLY A 489 21.17 23.22 -10.58
C GLY A 489 22.10 24.40 -10.33
N PRO A 490 22.35 25.24 -11.36
CA PRO A 490 23.22 26.41 -11.25
C PRO A 490 22.83 27.38 -10.13
N ASP A 491 21.54 27.42 -9.78
CA ASP A 491 20.99 28.27 -8.71
C ASP A 491 21.45 27.84 -7.30
N ASP A 492 21.86 26.57 -7.12
CA ASP A 492 22.32 26.02 -5.82
C ASP A 492 23.85 26.12 -5.63
N LEU A 493 24.57 26.51 -6.69
CA LEU A 493 26.03 26.68 -6.68
C LEU A 493 26.46 28.13 -6.38
N ALA A 494 25.50 29.05 -6.26
CA ALA A 494 25.71 30.49 -6.16
C ALA A 494 25.94 31.00 -4.72
#